data_AF-A0A6L9LJY2-F1
#
_entry.id   AF-A0A6L9LJY2-F1
#
_cell.length_a   1.000
_cell.length_b   1.000
_cell.length_c   1.000
_cell.angle_alpha   90.00
_cell.angle_beta   90.00
_cell.angle_gamma   90.00
#
_symmetry.space_group_name_H-M   'P 1'
#
loop_
_entity.id
_entity.type
_entity.pdbx_description
1 polymer ?
#
loop_
_entity_poly.entity_id
_entity_poly.type
_entity_poly.pdbx_seq_one_letter_code
_entity_poly.pdbx_strand_id
1 'polypeptide(L)'
;MQRRTFLQGALALGSLTTSSTFANGLSQSAPPVPTIINAGVGGNNTVDLLARIDKDCLAHKPELTILMIGTNDMNSRKHVPLANYEQNIRMICAKLVAAQSQVMLMTILPAYEPYLMTRHDPAFYAPEGHAVRKQKVNGTIRKIAADNQFPLLDMHHIFEKVGHIGLEASSLIKNEANSNKTDGIHPTPDGYRVMSIAVYTFLTQNQLLKNRIVCFGDSITIGDGNGKNYPSYLQQLVTP
;
A
#
# COMPACT_ATOMS: atom_id res chain seq x y z
N MET A 1 -23.83 35.59 47.66
CA MET A 1 -23.70 34.71 46.48
C MET A 1 -24.89 33.76 46.45
N GLN A 2 -25.71 33.89 45.41
CA GLN A 2 -27.05 33.31 45.31
C GLN A 2 -27.06 31.79 45.08
N ARG A 3 -28.11 31.17 45.64
CA ARG A 3 -28.44 29.74 45.61
C ARG A 3 -28.95 29.30 44.25
N ARG A 4 -28.66 28.04 43.92
CA ARG A 4 -29.13 27.27 42.76
C ARG A 4 -30.66 27.23 42.69
N THR A 5 -31.20 27.31 41.48
CA THR A 5 -32.60 27.00 41.17
C THR A 5 -32.61 25.99 40.03
N PHE A 6 -33.12 24.79 40.32
CA PHE A 6 -33.42 23.74 39.35
C PHE A 6 -34.75 24.10 38.65
N LEU A 7 -34.78 24.10 37.31
CA LEU A 7 -36.04 24.05 36.56
C LEU A 7 -36.29 22.62 36.09
N GLN A 8 -37.42 22.07 36.55
CA GLN A 8 -38.09 20.92 35.95
C GLN A 8 -38.83 21.39 34.70
N GLY A 9 -38.60 20.72 33.57
CA GLY A 9 -39.34 20.94 32.32
C GLY A 9 -39.94 19.62 31.85
N ALA A 10 -41.26 19.61 31.68
CA ALA A 10 -42.10 18.45 31.42
C ALA A 10 -41.88 17.81 30.04
N LEU A 11 -41.92 16.47 29.98
CA LEU A 11 -42.00 15.67 28.76
C LEU A 11 -43.44 15.67 28.24
N ALA A 12 -43.69 16.34 27.11
CA ALA A 12 -44.89 16.14 26.31
C ALA A 12 -44.63 15.00 25.30
N LEU A 13 -45.28 13.84 25.51
CA LEU A 13 -45.29 12.73 24.56
C LEU A 13 -46.28 13.06 23.44
N GLY A 14 -45.76 13.57 22.32
CA GLY A 14 -46.51 13.67 21.07
C GLY A 14 -46.58 12.31 20.37
N SER A 15 -47.77 11.75 20.22
CA SER A 15 -48.02 10.55 19.42
C SER A 15 -47.87 10.90 17.93
N LEU A 16 -46.77 10.48 17.30
CA LEU A 16 -46.59 10.57 15.86
C LEU A 16 -47.24 9.35 15.19
N THR A 17 -48.43 9.55 14.62
CA THR A 17 -48.99 8.62 13.65
C THR A 17 -48.30 8.87 12.31
N THR A 18 -47.30 8.05 11.96
CA THR A 18 -46.73 8.04 10.61
C THR A 18 -47.58 7.15 9.72
N SER A 19 -48.46 7.76 8.94
CA SER A 19 -49.05 7.14 7.75
C SER A 19 -47.93 6.84 6.76
N SER A 20 -47.57 5.57 6.58
CA SER A 20 -46.58 5.15 5.59
C SER A 20 -47.21 5.18 4.19
N THR A 21 -47.01 6.28 3.48
CA THR A 21 -47.17 6.32 2.02
C THR A 21 -46.03 5.55 1.37
N PHE A 22 -46.36 4.47 0.66
CA PHE A 22 -45.47 3.77 -0.26
C PHE A 22 -44.92 4.76 -1.29
N ALA A 23 -43.62 5.00 -1.26
CA ALA A 23 -42.90 5.69 -2.33
C ALA A 23 -42.01 4.66 -3.05
N ASN A 24 -42.25 4.52 -4.35
CA ASN A 24 -41.46 3.76 -5.30
C ASN A 24 -39.95 4.01 -5.11
N GLY A 25 -39.23 3.02 -4.58
CA GLY A 25 -37.78 3.00 -4.57
C GLY A 25 -37.28 2.11 -5.69
N LEU A 26 -36.78 2.71 -6.77
CA LEU A 26 -35.95 2.03 -7.77
C LEU A 26 -34.92 1.17 -7.04
N SER A 27 -34.87 -0.12 -7.37
CA SER A 27 -33.80 -1.02 -6.94
C SER A 27 -32.47 -0.43 -7.45
N GLN A 28 -31.81 0.39 -6.63
CA GLN A 28 -30.40 0.69 -6.83
C GLN A 28 -29.70 -0.64 -6.56
N SER A 29 -29.27 -1.31 -7.63
CA SER A 29 -28.35 -2.43 -7.49
C SER A 29 -27.18 -1.96 -6.63
N ALA A 30 -26.82 -2.75 -5.61
CA ALA A 30 -25.67 -2.44 -4.77
C ALA A 30 -24.46 -2.11 -5.66
N PRO A 31 -23.63 -1.11 -5.28
CA PRO A 31 -22.44 -0.79 -6.05
C PRO A 31 -21.59 -2.04 -6.24
N PRO A 32 -20.98 -2.22 -7.42
CA PRO A 32 -20.19 -3.41 -7.71
C PRO A 32 -19.04 -3.54 -6.70
N VAL A 33 -18.81 -4.77 -6.21
CA VAL A 33 -17.70 -5.06 -5.30
C VAL A 33 -16.38 -4.78 -6.01
N PRO A 34 -15.47 -3.96 -5.42
CA PRO A 34 -14.15 -3.73 -5.99
C PRO A 34 -13.38 -5.03 -6.24
N THR A 35 -12.76 -5.13 -7.41
CA THR A 35 -11.83 -6.19 -7.77
C THR A 35 -10.40 -5.70 -7.57
N ILE A 36 -9.65 -6.39 -6.73
CA ILE A 36 -8.24 -6.14 -6.43
C ILE A 36 -7.38 -7.17 -7.16
N ILE A 37 -6.48 -6.68 -8.01
CA ILE A 37 -5.64 -7.51 -8.86
C ILE A 37 -4.20 -7.45 -8.35
N ASN A 38 -3.65 -8.60 -7.99
CA ASN A 38 -2.24 -8.71 -7.61
C ASN A 38 -1.38 -8.87 -8.87
N ALA A 39 -0.63 -7.83 -9.20
CA ALA A 39 0.34 -7.81 -10.29
C ALA A 39 1.78 -7.70 -9.77
N GLY A 40 2.06 -8.33 -8.62
CA GLY A 40 3.41 -8.45 -8.07
C GLY A 40 4.21 -9.57 -8.72
N VAL A 41 5.52 -9.40 -8.90
CA VAL A 41 6.42 -10.48 -9.35
C VAL A 41 7.71 -10.46 -8.54
N GLY A 42 8.11 -11.63 -8.02
CA GLY A 42 9.30 -11.78 -7.19
C GLY A 42 10.58 -11.32 -7.88
N GLY A 43 11.40 -10.55 -7.16
CA GLY A 43 12.71 -10.10 -7.65
C GLY A 43 12.67 -9.06 -8.78
N ASN A 44 11.51 -8.53 -9.13
CA ASN A 44 11.39 -7.48 -10.14
C ASN A 44 11.89 -6.12 -9.62
N ASN A 45 12.54 -5.36 -10.51
CA ASN A 45 12.86 -3.95 -10.33
C ASN A 45 12.04 -3.09 -11.32
N THR A 46 12.29 -1.79 -11.38
CA THR A 46 11.55 -0.88 -12.29
C THR A 46 11.71 -1.19 -13.78
N VAL A 47 12.84 -1.76 -14.20
CA VAL A 47 13.05 -2.19 -15.60
C VAL A 47 12.12 -3.34 -15.93
N ASP A 48 12.01 -4.32 -15.03
CA ASP A 48 11.10 -5.46 -15.19
C ASP A 48 9.63 -5.01 -15.22
N LEU A 49 9.25 -4.04 -14.37
CA LEU A 49 7.90 -3.45 -14.39
C LEU A 49 7.58 -2.78 -15.72
N LEU A 50 8.50 -1.99 -16.28
CA LEU A 50 8.32 -1.37 -17.60
C LEU A 50 8.10 -2.40 -18.71
N ALA A 51 8.82 -3.53 -18.65
CA ALA A 51 8.71 -4.59 -19.64
C ALA A 51 7.36 -5.32 -19.60
N ARG A 52 6.68 -5.35 -18.44
CA ARG A 52 5.44 -6.13 -18.25
C ARG A 52 4.19 -5.29 -17.99
N ILE A 53 4.31 -3.96 -17.92
CA ILE A 53 3.19 -3.07 -17.57
C ILE A 53 1.97 -3.25 -18.48
N ASP A 54 2.17 -3.45 -19.77
CA ASP A 54 1.06 -3.60 -20.72
C ASP A 54 0.28 -4.90 -20.44
N LYS A 55 0.99 -6.00 -20.16
CA LYS A 55 0.41 -7.32 -19.91
C LYS A 55 -0.21 -7.46 -18.51
N ASP A 56 0.55 -7.07 -17.49
CA ASP A 56 0.21 -7.41 -16.10
C ASP A 56 -0.58 -6.30 -15.40
N CYS A 57 -0.65 -5.10 -15.98
CA CYS A 57 -1.36 -3.97 -15.41
C CYS A 57 -2.40 -3.39 -16.38
N LEU A 58 -1.98 -2.86 -17.53
CA LEU A 58 -2.89 -2.13 -18.42
C LEU A 58 -3.95 -3.03 -19.08
N ALA A 59 -3.64 -4.29 -19.34
CA ALA A 59 -4.61 -5.26 -19.87
C ALA A 59 -5.86 -5.42 -18.98
N HIS A 60 -5.74 -5.14 -17.68
CA HIS A 60 -6.85 -5.18 -16.72
C HIS A 60 -7.72 -3.91 -16.72
N LYS A 61 -7.35 -2.88 -17.50
CA LYS A 61 -8.04 -1.58 -17.56
C LYS A 61 -8.29 -0.99 -16.16
N PRO A 62 -7.23 -0.79 -15.36
CA PRO A 62 -7.33 -0.33 -13.98
C PRO A 62 -7.87 1.09 -13.89
N GLU A 63 -8.84 1.32 -13.01
CA GLU A 63 -9.29 2.67 -12.65
C GLU A 63 -8.30 3.32 -11.67
N LEU A 64 -7.64 2.50 -10.85
CA LEU A 64 -6.54 2.89 -9.97
C LEU A 64 -5.44 1.84 -10.02
N THR A 65 -4.19 2.31 -10.07
CA THR A 65 -3.01 1.49 -9.88
C THR A 65 -2.26 1.94 -8.63
N ILE A 66 -2.05 1.01 -7.71
CA ILE A 66 -1.22 1.18 -6.52
C ILE A 66 0.18 0.67 -6.87
N LEU A 67 1.18 1.55 -6.89
CA LEU A 67 2.54 1.23 -7.28
C LEU A 67 3.47 1.24 -6.05
N MET A 68 4.09 0.09 -5.78
CA MET A 68 5.20 -0.03 -4.83
C MET A 68 6.35 -0.82 -5.46
N ILE A 69 7.48 -0.14 -5.67
CA ILE A 69 8.67 -0.73 -6.28
C ILE A 69 9.91 0.07 -5.87
N GLY A 70 11.06 -0.60 -5.77
CA GLY A 70 12.35 0.03 -5.45
C GLY A 70 13.24 -0.82 -4.55
N THR A 71 12.69 -1.82 -3.86
CA THR A 71 13.45 -2.71 -2.97
C THR A 71 14.56 -3.43 -3.72
N ASN A 72 14.26 -3.92 -4.93
CA ASN A 72 15.25 -4.60 -5.77
C ASN A 72 16.19 -3.64 -6.51
N ASP A 73 15.68 -2.48 -6.92
CA ASP A 73 16.44 -1.44 -7.61
C ASP A 73 17.65 -0.94 -6.79
N MET A 74 17.54 -0.93 -5.46
CA MET A 74 18.65 -0.53 -4.59
C MET A 74 19.59 -1.66 -4.17
N ASN A 75 19.30 -2.93 -4.50
CA ASN A 75 20.10 -4.08 -4.05
C ASN A 75 21.15 -4.52 -5.09
N SER A 76 22.16 -5.28 -4.65
CA SER A 76 23.31 -5.62 -5.50
C SER A 76 23.03 -6.54 -6.69
N ARG A 77 21.88 -7.22 -6.75
CA ARG A 77 21.57 -8.21 -7.79
C ARG A 77 20.72 -7.65 -8.92
N LYS A 78 19.89 -6.66 -8.60
CA LYS A 78 18.91 -6.05 -9.51
C LYS A 78 19.05 -4.53 -9.56
N HIS A 79 20.26 -4.05 -9.32
CA HIS A 79 20.54 -2.63 -9.13
C HIS A 79 20.11 -1.79 -10.35
N VAL A 80 19.42 -0.69 -10.06
CA VAL A 80 19.13 0.39 -10.99
C VAL A 80 19.68 1.68 -10.38
N PRO A 81 20.57 2.41 -11.08
CA PRO A 81 21.05 3.71 -10.60
C PRO A 81 19.90 4.66 -10.32
N LEU A 82 20.00 5.49 -9.27
CA LEU A 82 18.89 6.31 -8.78
C LEU A 82 18.25 7.20 -9.87
N ALA A 83 19.07 7.78 -10.75
CA ALA A 83 18.57 8.59 -11.88
C ALA A 83 17.71 7.76 -12.85
N ASN A 84 18.14 6.54 -13.17
CA ASN A 84 17.38 5.61 -14.01
C ASN A 84 16.13 5.11 -13.29
N TYR A 85 16.20 4.90 -11.97
CA TYR A 85 15.04 4.56 -11.16
C TYR A 85 13.99 5.68 -11.23
N GLU A 86 14.38 6.95 -11.03
CA GLU A 86 13.46 8.09 -11.18
C GLU A 86 12.83 8.12 -12.58
N GLN A 87 13.64 7.99 -13.63
CA GLN A 87 13.16 7.96 -15.01
C GLN A 87 12.15 6.83 -15.22
N ASN A 88 12.45 5.62 -14.75
CA ASN A 88 11.58 4.47 -14.92
C ASN A 88 10.25 4.65 -14.20
N ILE A 89 10.24 5.14 -12.94
CA ILE A 89 8.98 5.41 -12.22
C ILE A 89 8.14 6.44 -12.97
N ARG A 90 8.75 7.52 -13.48
CA ARG A 90 8.04 8.53 -14.28
C ARG A 90 7.44 7.93 -15.54
N MET A 91 8.18 7.07 -16.25
CA MET A 91 7.67 6.36 -17.44
C MET A 91 6.51 5.42 -17.10
N ILE A 92 6.60 4.67 -16.01
CA ILE A 92 5.52 3.81 -15.51
C ILE A 92 4.28 4.68 -15.23
N CYS A 93 4.42 5.75 -14.46
CA CYS A 93 3.31 6.65 -14.12
C CYS A 93 2.69 7.28 -15.37
N ALA A 94 3.50 7.73 -16.33
CA ALA A 94 3.02 8.31 -17.58
C ALA A 94 2.18 7.31 -18.39
N LYS A 95 2.61 6.04 -18.47
CA LYS A 95 1.83 4.96 -19.11
C LYS A 95 0.50 4.71 -18.40
N LEU A 96 0.49 4.69 -17.07
CA LEU A 96 -0.73 4.50 -16.27
C LEU A 96 -1.73 5.63 -16.50
N VAL A 97 -1.26 6.88 -16.46
CA VAL A 97 -2.09 8.07 -16.71
C VAL A 97 -2.63 8.09 -18.15
N ALA A 98 -1.79 7.76 -19.14
CA ALA A 98 -2.22 7.66 -20.54
C ALA A 98 -3.30 6.59 -20.75
N ALA A 99 -3.29 5.53 -19.95
CA ALA A 99 -4.32 4.49 -19.91
C ALA A 99 -5.53 4.86 -19.03
N GLN A 100 -5.64 6.12 -18.58
CA GLN A 100 -6.70 6.63 -17.72
C GLN A 100 -6.79 5.96 -16.34
N SER A 101 -5.68 5.36 -15.87
CA SER A 101 -5.56 4.84 -14.52
C SER A 101 -5.09 5.95 -13.58
N GLN A 102 -5.81 6.16 -12.47
CA GLN A 102 -5.27 6.95 -11.38
C GLN A 102 -4.04 6.24 -10.80
N VAL A 103 -3.07 7.01 -10.31
CA VAL A 103 -1.83 6.47 -9.75
C VAL A 103 -1.77 6.81 -8.27
N MET A 104 -1.58 5.79 -7.43
CA MET A 104 -1.22 5.95 -6.02
C MET A 104 0.18 5.37 -5.82
N LEU A 105 1.10 6.19 -5.32
CA LEU A 105 2.44 5.74 -5.00
C LEU A 105 2.53 5.27 -3.54
N MET A 106 3.34 4.25 -3.30
CA MET A 106 3.63 3.74 -1.97
C MET A 106 5.14 3.58 -1.78
N THR A 107 5.65 4.16 -0.70
CA THR A 107 7.08 4.05 -0.34
C THR A 107 7.46 2.61 0.00
N ILE A 108 8.70 2.22 -0.29
CA ILE A 108 9.22 0.89 0.08
C ILE A 108 9.44 0.76 1.59
N LEU A 109 9.30 -0.47 2.08
CA LEU A 109 9.36 -0.80 3.50
C LEU A 109 10.77 -0.64 4.10
N PRO A 110 10.90 -0.46 5.43
CA PRO A 110 12.17 -0.70 6.11
C PRO A 110 12.57 -2.18 6.02
N ALA A 111 13.85 -2.44 6.26
CA ALA A 111 14.46 -3.76 6.26
C ALA A 111 15.22 -3.97 7.57
N TYR A 112 15.34 -5.23 8.01
CA TYR A 112 16.31 -5.59 9.04
C TYR A 112 17.68 -5.83 8.38
N GLU A 113 18.51 -4.79 8.38
CA GLU A 113 19.76 -4.75 7.60
C GLU A 113 20.75 -5.89 7.91
N PRO A 114 20.93 -6.34 9.17
CA PRO A 114 21.84 -7.46 9.45
C PRO A 114 21.52 -8.73 8.64
N TYR A 115 20.23 -9.06 8.45
CA TYR A 115 19.83 -10.20 7.62
C TYR A 115 19.99 -9.91 6.13
N LEU A 116 19.73 -8.69 5.69
CA LEU A 116 19.97 -8.30 4.30
C LEU A 116 21.44 -8.47 3.91
N MET A 117 22.37 -8.13 4.80
CA MET A 117 23.82 -8.23 4.57
C MET A 117 24.34 -9.67 4.48
N THR A 118 23.53 -10.68 4.87
CA THR A 118 23.87 -12.09 4.62
C THR A 118 23.67 -12.48 3.14
N ARG A 119 22.91 -11.67 2.38
CA ARG A 119 22.54 -11.95 0.98
C ARG A 119 23.14 -10.96 -0.02
N HIS A 120 23.65 -9.83 0.47
CA HIS A 120 24.25 -8.76 -0.31
C HIS A 120 25.52 -8.26 0.37
N ASP A 121 26.58 -8.10 -0.41
CA ASP A 121 27.86 -7.57 0.08
C ASP A 121 27.69 -6.14 0.62
N PRO A 122 28.02 -5.86 1.90
CA PRO A 122 27.98 -4.51 2.47
C PRO A 122 28.79 -3.49 1.67
N ALA A 123 29.89 -3.90 1.02
CA ALA A 123 30.73 -3.01 0.21
C ALA A 123 29.96 -2.40 -0.97
N PHE A 124 28.95 -3.11 -1.49
CA PHE A 124 28.09 -2.58 -2.55
C PHE A 124 27.33 -1.33 -2.11
N TYR A 125 26.98 -1.21 -0.82
CA TYR A 125 26.24 -0.06 -0.28
C TYR A 125 27.14 1.08 0.18
N ALA A 126 28.46 0.89 0.24
CA ALA A 126 29.40 1.92 0.64
C ALA A 126 29.49 3.07 -0.39
N PRO A 127 29.87 4.29 0.04
CA PRO A 127 30.12 4.71 1.43
C PRO A 127 28.84 5.08 2.21
N GLU A 128 27.71 5.20 1.53
CA GLU A 128 26.48 5.79 2.10
C GLU A 128 25.65 4.81 2.95
N GLY A 129 25.77 3.51 2.70
CA GLY A 129 25.00 2.47 3.39
C GLY A 129 23.60 2.25 2.79
N HIS A 130 23.03 1.08 3.12
CA HIS A 130 21.72 0.68 2.63
C HIS A 130 20.61 1.64 3.11
N ALA A 131 20.66 2.05 4.37
CA ALA A 131 19.71 3.00 4.94
C ALA A 131 19.60 4.31 4.14
N VAL A 132 20.73 4.89 3.73
CA VAL A 132 20.75 6.14 2.94
C VAL A 132 20.24 5.90 1.52
N ARG A 133 20.58 4.77 0.88
CA ARG A 133 20.00 4.43 -0.43
C ARG A 133 18.48 4.28 -0.39
N LYS A 134 17.97 3.59 0.62
CA LYS A 134 16.52 3.46 0.86
C LYS A 134 15.87 4.82 1.07
N GLN A 135 16.50 5.72 1.84
CA GLN A 135 16.02 7.09 2.01
C GLN A 135 15.96 7.85 0.66
N LYS A 136 16.98 7.71 -0.19
CA LYS A 136 17.01 8.32 -1.52
C LYS A 136 15.93 7.76 -2.46
N VAL A 137 15.72 6.44 -2.46
CA VAL A 137 14.65 5.78 -3.22
C VAL A 137 13.29 6.27 -2.75
N ASN A 138 13.01 6.22 -1.44
CA ASN A 138 11.74 6.72 -0.90
C ASN A 138 11.59 8.23 -1.13
N GLY A 139 12.65 9.02 -1.02
CA GLY A 139 12.65 10.44 -1.36
C GLY A 139 12.27 10.70 -2.82
N THR A 140 12.75 9.85 -3.74
CA THR A 140 12.39 9.91 -5.17
C THR A 140 10.92 9.58 -5.38
N ILE A 141 10.38 8.55 -4.71
CA ILE A 141 8.94 8.22 -4.75
C ILE A 141 8.11 9.43 -4.28
N ARG A 142 8.47 10.04 -3.14
CA ARG A 142 7.78 11.22 -2.61
C ARG A 142 7.86 12.41 -3.56
N LYS A 143 9.04 12.66 -4.15
CA LYS A 143 9.25 13.71 -5.15
C LYS A 143 8.33 13.51 -6.36
N ILE A 144 8.29 12.31 -6.93
CA ILE A 144 7.44 12.03 -8.10
C ILE A 144 5.96 12.18 -7.75
N ALA A 145 5.54 11.74 -6.56
CA ALA A 145 4.17 11.96 -6.09
C ALA A 145 3.83 13.45 -6.04
N ALA A 146 4.70 14.27 -5.44
CA ALA A 146 4.51 15.71 -5.33
C ALA A 146 4.49 16.41 -6.70
N ASP A 147 5.46 16.11 -7.56
CA ASP A 147 5.61 16.70 -8.90
C ASP A 147 4.36 16.49 -9.79
N ASN A 148 3.61 15.41 -9.55
CA ASN A 148 2.43 15.04 -10.34
C ASN A 148 1.12 15.11 -9.55
N GLN A 149 1.17 15.54 -8.29
CA GLN A 149 0.02 15.54 -7.36
C GLN A 149 -0.64 14.16 -7.21
N PHE A 150 0.14 13.08 -7.28
CA PHE A 150 -0.37 11.74 -7.05
C PHE A 150 -0.58 11.50 -5.55
N PRO A 151 -1.66 10.79 -5.16
CA PRO A 151 -1.80 10.24 -3.82
C PRO A 151 -0.57 9.42 -3.43
N LEU A 152 -0.08 9.62 -2.21
CA LEU A 152 1.07 8.94 -1.65
C LEU A 152 0.71 8.32 -0.30
N LEU A 153 0.92 7.03 -0.14
CA LEU A 153 0.91 6.35 1.17
C LEU A 153 2.33 6.05 1.62
N ASP A 154 2.74 6.71 2.71
CA ASP A 154 4.05 6.50 3.32
C ASP A 154 4.06 5.23 4.18
N MET A 155 4.02 4.07 3.51
CA MET A 155 4.07 2.75 4.15
C MET A 155 5.39 2.53 4.92
N HIS A 156 6.46 3.21 4.49
CA HIS A 156 7.74 3.19 5.18
C HIS A 156 7.57 3.71 6.61
N HIS A 157 6.98 4.91 6.74
CA HIS A 157 6.72 5.54 8.03
C HIS A 157 5.86 4.66 8.94
N ILE A 158 4.81 4.02 8.39
CA ILE A 158 3.95 3.12 9.15
C ILE A 158 4.77 1.97 9.74
N PHE A 159 5.58 1.30 8.93
CA PHE A 159 6.41 0.19 9.40
C PHE A 159 7.52 0.65 10.36
N GLU A 160 8.05 1.87 10.23
CA GLU A 160 8.99 2.42 11.22
C GLU A 160 8.33 2.63 12.59
N LYS A 161 7.04 3.01 12.62
CA LYS A 161 6.33 3.32 13.88
C LYS A 161 5.75 2.10 14.57
N VAL A 162 5.19 1.15 13.81
CA VAL A 162 4.46 0.01 14.38
C VAL A 162 5.03 -1.34 13.95
N GLY A 163 6.11 -1.35 13.17
CA GLY A 163 6.63 -2.57 12.58
C GLY A 163 7.48 -3.43 13.52
N HIS A 164 7.99 -2.88 14.62
CA HIS A 164 8.85 -3.61 15.58
C HIS A 164 10.01 -4.33 14.85
N ILE A 165 10.60 -3.67 13.84
CA ILE A 165 11.56 -4.28 12.91
C ILE A 165 12.81 -4.71 13.68
N GLY A 166 13.01 -6.01 13.80
CA GLY A 166 14.07 -6.57 14.63
C GLY A 166 14.01 -8.09 14.70
N LEU A 167 14.51 -8.64 15.81
CA LEU A 167 14.60 -10.08 16.04
C LEU A 167 13.43 -10.66 16.85
N GLU A 168 12.54 -9.81 17.38
CA GLU A 168 11.39 -10.26 18.15
C GLU A 168 10.30 -10.89 17.26
N ALA A 169 9.53 -11.82 17.83
CA ALA A 169 8.40 -12.43 17.14
C ALA A 169 7.32 -11.41 16.74
N SER A 170 7.27 -10.26 17.43
CA SER A 170 6.36 -9.13 17.17
C SER A 170 6.67 -8.37 15.88
N SER A 171 7.86 -8.56 15.28
CA SER A 171 8.26 -7.89 14.04
C SER A 171 7.28 -8.16 12.90
N LEU A 172 6.86 -7.11 12.22
CA LEU A 172 6.05 -7.18 11.00
C LEU A 172 6.86 -7.60 9.77
N ILE A 173 8.19 -7.61 9.86
CA ILE A 173 9.10 -8.15 8.85
C ILE A 173 9.61 -9.51 9.33
N LYS A 174 9.73 -10.45 8.39
CA LYS A 174 10.15 -11.83 8.66
C LYS A 174 11.55 -11.88 9.26
N ASN A 175 11.65 -12.60 10.35
CA ASN A 175 12.89 -12.94 11.04
C ASN A 175 12.86 -14.40 11.50
N GLU A 176 13.90 -14.83 12.19
CA GLU A 176 14.01 -16.20 12.68
C GLU A 176 12.89 -16.54 13.68
N ALA A 177 12.59 -15.65 14.63
CA ALA A 177 11.59 -15.86 15.67
C ALA A 177 10.15 -16.01 15.16
N ASN A 178 9.77 -15.30 14.08
CA ASN A 178 8.40 -15.33 13.54
C ASN A 178 8.23 -16.18 12.27
N SER A 179 9.32 -16.60 11.62
CA SER A 179 9.24 -17.29 10.33
C SER A 179 10.25 -18.41 10.12
N ASN A 180 11.15 -18.66 11.08
CA ASN A 180 12.27 -19.60 10.99
C ASN A 180 13.19 -19.31 9.78
N LYS A 181 13.29 -18.04 9.36
CA LYS A 181 14.10 -17.59 8.22
C LYS A 181 14.83 -16.29 8.53
N THR A 182 16.06 -16.16 8.05
CA THR A 182 16.86 -14.93 8.09
C THR A 182 16.55 -14.01 6.91
N ASP A 183 15.27 -13.65 6.74
CA ASP A 183 14.80 -12.91 5.58
C ASP A 183 15.08 -11.39 5.67
N GLY A 184 14.48 -10.71 6.66
CA GLY A 184 14.70 -9.30 6.95
C GLY A 184 14.13 -8.30 5.93
N ILE A 185 13.30 -8.74 4.97
CA ILE A 185 12.77 -7.88 3.88
C ILE A 185 11.26 -8.03 3.69
N HIS A 186 10.74 -9.26 3.70
CA HIS A 186 9.35 -9.55 3.41
C HIS A 186 8.50 -9.43 4.67
N PRO A 187 7.30 -8.81 4.58
CA PRO A 187 6.34 -8.82 5.67
C PRO A 187 5.93 -10.21 6.12
N THR A 188 5.62 -10.33 7.42
CA THR A 188 4.85 -11.44 7.97
C THR A 188 3.38 -11.34 7.51
N PRO A 189 2.54 -12.38 7.73
CA PRO A 189 1.11 -12.25 7.47
C PRO A 189 0.47 -11.04 8.18
N ASP A 190 0.89 -10.74 9.40
CA ASP A 190 0.41 -9.56 10.13
C ASP A 190 0.94 -8.26 9.55
N GLY A 191 2.20 -8.23 9.07
CA GLY A 191 2.71 -7.10 8.30
C GLY A 191 1.87 -6.82 7.05
N TYR A 192 1.49 -7.86 6.30
CA TYR A 192 0.60 -7.69 5.14
C TYR A 192 -0.81 -7.24 5.51
N ARG A 193 -1.35 -7.64 6.68
CA ARG A 193 -2.62 -7.12 7.19
C ARG A 193 -2.53 -5.64 7.55
N VAL A 194 -1.44 -5.21 8.18
CA VAL A 194 -1.20 -3.79 8.46
C VAL A 194 -1.14 -2.99 7.16
N MET A 195 -0.42 -3.51 6.14
CA MET A 195 -0.40 -2.88 4.82
C MET A 195 -1.81 -2.76 4.23
N SER A 196 -2.61 -3.83 4.25
CA SER A 196 -3.95 -3.80 3.65
C SER A 196 -4.91 -2.86 4.39
N ILE A 197 -4.85 -2.81 5.72
CA ILE A 197 -5.65 -1.88 6.53
C ILE A 197 -5.26 -0.44 6.20
N ALA A 198 -3.96 -0.14 6.19
CA ALA A 198 -3.48 1.20 5.85
C ALA A 198 -3.89 1.62 4.43
N VAL A 199 -3.78 0.72 3.44
CA VAL A 199 -4.27 0.97 2.08
C VAL A 199 -5.77 1.20 2.07
N TYR A 200 -6.57 0.31 2.67
CA TYR A 200 -8.03 0.44 2.70
C TYR A 200 -8.50 1.75 3.36
N THR A 201 -7.93 2.09 4.51
CA THR A 201 -8.20 3.34 5.23
C THR A 201 -7.84 4.54 4.37
N PHE A 202 -6.66 4.54 3.73
CA PHE A 202 -6.23 5.61 2.86
C PHE A 202 -7.17 5.77 1.65
N LEU A 203 -7.53 4.67 0.97
CA LEU A 203 -8.43 4.70 -0.18
C LEU A 203 -9.82 5.24 0.20
N THR A 204 -10.36 4.81 1.34
CA THR A 204 -11.67 5.24 1.83
C THR A 204 -11.67 6.73 2.19
N GLN A 205 -10.68 7.18 2.97
CA GLN A 205 -10.58 8.57 3.42
C GLN A 205 -10.36 9.56 2.27
N ASN A 206 -9.67 9.13 1.20
CA ASN A 206 -9.37 9.97 0.04
C ASN A 206 -10.32 9.74 -1.15
N GLN A 207 -11.40 8.96 -0.99
CA GLN A 207 -12.38 8.66 -2.05
C GLN A 207 -11.73 8.04 -3.31
N LEU A 208 -10.70 7.22 -3.10
CA LEU A 208 -9.93 6.52 -4.13
C LEU A 208 -10.32 5.05 -4.30
N LEU A 209 -11.32 4.55 -3.56
CA LEU A 209 -11.80 3.19 -3.76
C LEU A 209 -12.50 3.07 -5.12
N LYS A 210 -11.91 2.32 -6.05
CA LYS A 210 -12.40 2.10 -7.42
C LYS A 210 -12.82 0.66 -7.65
N ASN A 211 -13.55 0.41 -8.74
CA ASN A 211 -14.06 -0.93 -9.04
C ASN A 211 -12.97 -1.89 -9.53
N ARG A 212 -11.93 -1.39 -10.19
CA ARG A 212 -10.77 -2.20 -10.64
C ARG A 212 -9.49 -1.54 -10.18
N ILE A 213 -8.84 -2.17 -9.19
CA ILE A 213 -7.59 -1.70 -8.61
C ILE A 213 -6.50 -2.72 -8.92
N VAL A 214 -5.42 -2.29 -9.55
CA VAL A 214 -4.22 -3.13 -9.75
C VAL A 214 -3.16 -2.74 -8.72
N CYS A 215 -2.71 -3.71 -7.94
CA CYS A 215 -1.54 -3.59 -7.08
C CYS A 215 -0.31 -4.05 -7.88
N PHE A 216 0.50 -3.10 -8.35
CA PHE A 216 1.63 -3.34 -9.25
C PHE A 216 2.97 -3.18 -8.50
N GLY A 217 3.80 -4.21 -8.51
CA GLY A 217 5.06 -4.18 -7.74
C GLY A 217 5.89 -5.45 -7.81
N ASP A 218 6.71 -5.66 -6.78
CA ASP A 218 7.68 -6.76 -6.70
C ASP A 218 7.24 -7.90 -5.77
N SER A 219 8.21 -8.56 -5.12
CA SER A 219 7.99 -9.65 -4.17
C SER A 219 7.13 -9.24 -2.97
N ILE A 220 7.16 -7.97 -2.55
CA ILE A 220 6.31 -7.51 -1.45
C ILE A 220 4.85 -7.43 -1.89
N THR A 221 4.59 -7.17 -3.17
CA THR A 221 3.22 -7.13 -3.69
C THR A 221 2.63 -8.52 -3.90
N ILE A 222 3.39 -9.46 -4.46
CA ILE A 222 2.93 -10.85 -4.64
C ILE A 222 2.85 -11.61 -3.30
N GLY A 223 3.71 -11.24 -2.33
CA GLY A 223 3.90 -11.93 -1.07
C GLY A 223 4.34 -13.38 -1.24
N ASP A 224 3.80 -14.29 -0.43
CA ASP A 224 4.22 -15.69 -0.41
C ASP A 224 3.51 -16.59 -1.43
N GLY A 225 2.73 -16.03 -2.36
CA GLY A 225 1.96 -16.80 -3.35
C GLY A 225 0.75 -17.57 -2.82
N ASN A 226 0.58 -17.69 -1.50
CA ASN A 226 -0.52 -18.42 -0.84
C ASN A 226 -1.68 -17.50 -0.39
N GLY A 227 -1.92 -16.38 -1.09
CA GLY A 227 -2.92 -15.37 -0.69
C GLY A 227 -2.58 -14.59 0.59
N LYS A 228 -1.38 -14.78 1.15
CA LYS A 228 -0.85 -14.00 2.28
C LYS A 228 -0.06 -12.80 1.74
N ASN A 229 -0.78 -11.81 1.23
CA ASN A 229 -0.25 -10.57 0.69
C ASN A 229 -1.27 -9.44 0.86
N TYR A 230 -0.81 -8.19 0.78
CA TYR A 230 -1.70 -7.04 1.01
C TYR A 230 -2.83 -6.93 -0.03
N PRO A 231 -2.66 -7.28 -1.33
CA PRO A 231 -3.78 -7.24 -2.29
C PRO A 231 -4.91 -8.22 -1.92
N SER A 232 -4.58 -9.45 -1.50
CA SER A 232 -5.57 -10.44 -1.07
C SER A 232 -6.30 -10.03 0.20
N TYR A 233 -5.61 -9.46 1.19
CA TYR A 233 -6.28 -8.93 2.38
C TYR A 233 -7.09 -7.66 2.07
N LEU A 234 -6.64 -6.82 1.14
CA LEU A 234 -7.43 -5.68 0.66
C LEU A 234 -8.72 -6.15 -0.02
N GLN A 235 -8.67 -7.22 -0.84
CA GLN A 235 -9.87 -7.82 -1.43
C GLN A 235 -10.87 -8.24 -0.35
N GLN A 236 -10.41 -8.80 0.77
CA GLN A 236 -11.28 -9.18 1.89
C GLN A 236 -11.93 -7.96 2.55
N LEU A 237 -11.21 -6.85 2.69
CA LEU A 237 -11.73 -5.62 3.31
C LEU A 237 -12.76 -4.88 2.46
N VAL A 238 -12.69 -5.04 1.13
CA VAL A 238 -13.63 -4.38 0.19
C VAL A 238 -14.80 -5.28 -0.21
N THR A 239 -14.79 -6.55 0.23
CA THR A 239 -15.90 -7.49 0.03
C THR A 239 -16.83 -7.41 1.24
N PRO A 240 -18.15 -7.17 1.04
CA PRO A 240 -19.14 -7.12 2.12
C PRO A 240 -19.25 -8.41 2.94
#